data_AF-A0A1T3NYU6-F1
#
_entry.id   AF-A0A1T3NYU6-F1
#
_cell.length_a   1.000
_cell.length_b   1.000
_cell.length_c   1.000
_cell.angle_alpha   90.00
_cell.angle_beta   90.00
_cell.angle_gamma   90.00
#
_symmetry.space_group_name_H-M   'P 1'
#
loop_
_entity.id
_entity.type
_entity.pdbx_description
1 polymer ?
#
loop_
_entity_poly.entity_id
_entity_poly.type
_entity_poly.pdbx_seq_one_letter_code
_entity_poly.pdbx_strand_id
1 'polypeptide(L)'
;MRRHDRDEALVGFARWVYDRAVECGYDLDSPRGGGRSQLAADAGMSASAVGRLLKAETMPDLDSMIGLARALDVDVREILIRSGKLTEEDLPLNPRHPTGTRVSSDDQILTPEEAVTRVGVKDARVREMAAWMLRKQLNEESVPGGQGDLLGGDAGG
;
A
#
# COMPACT_ATOMS: atom_id res chain seq x y z
N MET A 1 -24.22 4.51 -19.68
CA MET A 1 -23.13 5.39 -20.14
C MET A 1 -23.22 5.54 -21.65
N ARG A 2 -23.33 6.77 -22.16
CA ARG A 2 -23.37 7.01 -23.61
C ARG A 2 -21.96 6.86 -24.19
N ARG A 3 -21.86 6.66 -25.50
CA ARG A 3 -20.57 6.50 -26.20
C ARG A 3 -19.65 7.71 -25.97
N HIS A 4 -20.22 8.92 -26.05
CA HIS A 4 -19.52 10.17 -25.79
C HIS A 4 -18.89 10.22 -24.39
N ASP A 5 -19.66 9.86 -23.35
CA ASP A 5 -19.17 9.82 -21.97
C ASP A 5 -17.98 8.86 -21.80
N ARG A 6 -17.93 7.77 -22.59
CA ARG A 6 -16.80 6.81 -22.59
C ARG A 6 -15.57 7.37 -23.25
N ASP A 7 -15.74 8.12 -24.33
CA ASP A 7 -14.62 8.72 -25.05
C ASP A 7 -14.01 9.85 -24.21
N GLU A 8 -14.83 10.65 -23.51
CA GLU A 8 -14.36 11.64 -22.54
C GLU A 8 -13.61 11.00 -21.37
N ALA A 9 -14.14 9.91 -20.80
CA ALA A 9 -13.46 9.17 -19.73
C ALA A 9 -12.10 8.61 -20.18
N LEU A 10 -12.01 8.09 -21.41
CA LEU A 10 -10.75 7.60 -21.97
C LEU A 10 -9.73 8.72 -22.18
N VAL A 11 -10.15 9.88 -22.69
CA VAL A 11 -9.27 11.05 -22.85
C VAL A 11 -8.78 11.55 -21.48
N GLY A 12 -9.68 11.65 -20.50
CA GLY A 12 -9.34 12.05 -19.13
C GLY A 12 -8.36 11.08 -18.48
N PHE A 13 -8.60 9.78 -18.62
CA PHE A 13 -7.73 8.73 -18.10
C PHE A 13 -6.35 8.73 -18.77
N ALA A 14 -6.29 8.82 -20.09
CA ALA A 14 -5.03 8.87 -20.84
C ALA A 14 -4.14 10.05 -20.41
N ARG A 15 -4.75 11.23 -20.25
CA ARG A 15 -4.06 12.42 -19.74
C ARG A 15 -3.57 12.22 -18.31
N TRP A 16 -4.42 11.68 -17.44
CA TRP A 16 -4.04 11.42 -16.05
C TRP A 16 -2.88 10.43 -15.94
N VAL A 17 -2.88 9.35 -16.73
CA VAL A 17 -1.77 8.39 -16.80
C VAL A 17 -0.49 9.08 -17.27
N TYR A 18 -0.58 9.94 -18.29
CA TYR A 18 0.55 10.71 -18.79
C TYR A 18 1.17 11.57 -17.68
N ASP A 19 0.34 12.38 -17.01
CA ASP A 19 0.78 13.30 -15.96
C ASP A 19 1.44 12.53 -14.81
N ARG A 20 0.82 11.43 -14.35
CA ARG A 20 1.37 10.60 -13.27
C ARG A 20 2.68 9.93 -13.65
N ALA A 21 2.82 9.48 -14.90
CA ALA A 21 4.07 8.91 -15.38
C ALA A 21 5.20 9.96 -15.39
N VAL A 22 4.92 11.19 -15.82
CA VAL A 22 5.90 12.28 -15.76
C VAL A 22 6.30 12.56 -14.30
N GLU A 23 5.35 12.58 -13.36
CA GLU A 23 5.62 12.74 -11.92
C GLU A 23 6.49 11.60 -11.34
N CYS A 24 6.31 10.38 -11.83
CA CYS A 24 7.15 9.23 -11.48
C CYS A 24 8.53 9.24 -12.16
N GLY A 25 8.82 10.22 -13.01
CA GLY A 25 10.13 10.40 -13.66
C GLY A 25 10.26 9.74 -15.03
N TYR A 26 9.17 9.28 -15.64
CA TYR A 26 9.21 8.76 -17.01
C TYR A 26 9.34 9.91 -18.03
N ASP A 27 10.40 9.87 -18.84
CA ASP A 27 10.56 10.78 -19.99
C ASP A 27 9.72 10.29 -21.18
N LEU A 28 8.42 10.60 -21.16
CA LEU A 28 7.50 10.18 -22.19
C LEU A 28 7.70 10.92 -23.52
N ASP A 29 8.27 12.13 -23.52
CA ASP A 29 8.49 12.94 -24.72
C ASP A 29 9.83 12.69 -25.41
N SER A 30 10.66 11.83 -24.82
CA SER A 30 11.93 11.42 -25.40
C SER A 30 11.81 11.02 -26.88
N PRO A 31 12.58 11.64 -27.80
CA PRO A 31 12.55 11.29 -29.23
C PRO A 31 12.88 9.82 -29.49
N ARG A 32 13.59 9.18 -28.57
CA ARG A 32 14.00 7.77 -28.65
C ARG A 32 12.95 6.81 -28.07
N GLY A 33 11.83 7.31 -27.54
CA GLY A 33 10.77 6.49 -26.96
C GLY A 33 11.17 5.75 -25.68
N GLY A 34 12.26 6.17 -25.03
CA GLY A 34 12.84 5.49 -23.88
C GLY A 34 11.88 5.40 -22.70
N GLY A 35 11.31 6.52 -22.25
CA GLY A 35 10.38 6.53 -21.12
C GLY A 35 9.08 5.78 -21.39
N ARG A 36 8.56 5.80 -22.63
CA ARG A 36 7.39 4.99 -23.01
C ARG A 36 7.69 3.48 -22.96
N SER A 37 8.88 3.08 -23.40
CA SER A 37 9.32 1.68 -23.35
C SER A 37 9.57 1.23 -21.92
N GLN A 38 10.10 2.12 -21.07
CA GLN A 38 10.31 1.85 -19.65
C GLN A 38 8.98 1.70 -18.91
N LEU A 39 8.04 2.62 -19.11
CA LEU A 39 6.69 2.51 -18.55
C LEU A 39 6.00 1.21 -18.98
N ALA A 40 6.16 0.82 -20.25
CA ALA A 40 5.60 -0.43 -20.76
C ALA A 40 6.21 -1.65 -20.05
N ALA A 41 7.53 -1.68 -19.86
CA ALA A 41 8.20 -2.76 -19.14
C ALA A 41 7.74 -2.84 -17.67
N ASP A 42 7.70 -1.71 -16.98
CA ASP A 42 7.34 -1.64 -15.56
C ASP A 42 5.87 -1.98 -15.31
N ALA A 43 4.98 -1.60 -16.25
CA ALA A 43 3.56 -1.94 -16.20
C ALA A 43 3.24 -3.35 -16.73
N GLY A 44 4.22 -4.09 -17.25
CA GLY A 44 3.99 -5.39 -17.89
C GLY A 44 3.16 -5.31 -19.18
N MET A 45 3.18 -4.16 -19.86
CA MET A 45 2.43 -3.88 -21.07
C MET A 45 3.34 -3.90 -22.31
N SER A 46 2.75 -4.06 -23.49
CA SER A 46 3.47 -3.78 -24.74
C SER A 46 3.62 -2.26 -24.96
N ALA A 47 4.72 -1.83 -25.58
CA ALA A 47 4.91 -0.42 -25.95
C ALA A 47 3.79 0.12 -26.85
N SER A 48 3.21 -0.73 -27.70
CA SER A 48 2.05 -0.38 -28.53
C SER A 48 0.79 -0.16 -27.68
N ALA A 49 0.53 -1.00 -26.66
CA ALA A 49 -0.60 -0.81 -25.76
C ALA A 49 -0.49 0.50 -24.97
N VAL A 50 0.71 0.81 -24.44
CA VAL A 50 0.99 2.09 -23.78
C VAL A 50 0.79 3.26 -24.74
N GLY A 51 1.33 3.17 -25.97
CA GLY A 51 1.18 4.21 -26.98
C GLY A 51 -0.28 4.50 -27.34
N ARG A 52 -1.10 3.46 -27.51
CA ARG A 52 -2.55 3.59 -27.78
C ARG A 52 -3.30 4.18 -26.59
N LEU A 53 -2.98 3.75 -25.37
CA LEU A 53 -3.55 4.35 -24.15
C LEU A 53 -3.24 5.84 -24.07
N LEU A 54 -1.97 6.24 -24.21
CA LEU A 54 -1.56 7.65 -24.09
C LEU A 54 -2.17 8.54 -25.19
N LYS A 55 -2.55 7.96 -26.33
CA LYS A 55 -3.29 8.64 -27.40
C LYS A 55 -4.81 8.60 -27.22
N ALA A 56 -5.30 8.07 -26.10
CA ALA A 56 -6.72 7.86 -25.82
C ALA A 56 -7.43 6.99 -26.89
N GLU A 57 -6.74 6.03 -27.49
CA GLU A 57 -7.30 5.14 -28.52
C GLU A 57 -7.90 3.86 -27.92
N THR A 58 -7.40 3.40 -26.77
CA THR A 58 -7.85 2.14 -26.15
C THR A 58 -7.76 2.21 -24.63
N MET A 59 -8.82 1.77 -23.96
CA MET A 59 -8.82 1.56 -22.51
C MET A 59 -8.09 0.25 -22.19
N PRO A 60 -7.13 0.23 -21.25
CA PRO A 60 -6.49 -1.00 -20.80
C PRO A 60 -7.49 -1.99 -20.18
N ASP A 61 -7.09 -3.25 -20.12
CA ASP A 61 -7.78 -4.27 -19.32
C ASP A 61 -7.35 -4.19 -17.85
N LEU A 62 -7.97 -5.03 -17.00
CA LEU A 62 -7.72 -5.02 -15.56
C LEU A 62 -6.27 -5.38 -15.21
N ASP A 63 -5.68 -6.35 -15.89
CA ASP A 63 -4.29 -6.77 -15.63
C ASP A 63 -3.31 -5.63 -15.95
N SER A 64 -3.52 -4.95 -17.09
CA SER A 64 -2.76 -3.76 -17.46
C SER A 64 -2.99 -2.60 -16.49
N MET A 65 -4.21 -2.43 -15.97
CA MET A 65 -4.50 -1.42 -14.94
C MET A 65 -3.77 -1.72 -13.62
N ILE A 66 -3.71 -2.98 -13.19
CA ILE A 66 -2.93 -3.40 -12.01
C ILE A 66 -1.43 -3.16 -12.23
N GLY A 67 -0.93 -3.45 -13.44
CA GLY A 67 0.44 -3.17 -13.83
C GLY A 67 0.77 -1.68 -13.79
N LEU A 68 -0.08 -0.84 -14.38
CA LEU A 68 0.03 0.61 -14.32
C LEU A 68 0.00 1.13 -12.88
N ALA A 69 -0.84 0.56 -12.02
CA ALA A 69 -0.93 0.99 -10.64
C ALA A 69 0.41 0.83 -9.89
N ARG A 70 1.08 -0.30 -10.13
CA ARG A 70 2.41 -0.58 -9.59
C ARG A 70 3.48 0.35 -10.17
N ALA A 71 3.50 0.53 -11.49
CA ALA A 71 4.48 1.38 -12.16
C ALA A 71 4.37 2.86 -11.76
N LEU A 72 3.15 3.33 -11.50
CA LEU A 72 2.84 4.72 -11.19
C LEU A 72 2.72 5.02 -9.70
N ASP A 73 3.00 4.05 -8.82
CA ASP A 73 2.86 4.19 -7.37
C ASP A 73 1.51 4.80 -6.95
N VAL A 74 0.42 4.17 -7.43
CA VAL A 74 -0.98 4.52 -7.12
C VAL A 74 -1.74 3.28 -6.68
N ASP A 75 -2.81 3.50 -5.92
CA ASP A 75 -3.74 2.42 -5.58
C ASP A 75 -4.51 1.96 -6.84
N VAL A 76 -4.76 0.66 -6.96
CA VAL A 76 -5.58 0.08 -8.04
C VAL A 76 -6.98 0.69 -8.04
N ARG A 77 -7.53 1.02 -6.86
CA ARG A 77 -8.79 1.75 -6.70
C ARG A 77 -8.77 3.06 -7.48
N GLU A 78 -7.71 3.85 -7.35
CA GLU A 78 -7.59 5.14 -8.04
C GLU A 78 -7.60 4.93 -9.56
N ILE A 79 -6.85 3.94 -10.07
CA ILE A 79 -6.86 3.61 -11.51
C ILE A 79 -8.26 3.22 -12.00
N LEU A 80 -8.98 2.39 -11.24
CA LEU A 80 -10.32 1.93 -11.61
C LEU A 80 -11.36 3.06 -11.61
N ILE A 81 -11.24 4.00 -10.68
CA ILE A 81 -12.11 5.17 -10.62
C ILE A 81 -11.77 6.15 -11.74
N ARG A 82 -10.48 6.45 -11.95
CA ARG A 82 -10.02 7.34 -13.03
C ARG A 82 -10.34 6.83 -14.42
N SER A 83 -10.34 5.52 -14.62
CA SER A 83 -10.75 4.89 -15.88
C SER A 83 -12.28 4.89 -16.10
N GLY A 84 -13.06 5.30 -15.10
CA GLY A 84 -14.52 5.27 -15.13
C GLY A 84 -15.11 3.85 -15.12
N LYS A 85 -14.31 2.84 -14.75
CA LYS A 85 -14.78 1.46 -14.60
C LYS A 85 -15.60 1.28 -13.33
N LEU A 86 -15.26 2.04 -12.30
CA LEU A 86 -15.92 2.08 -11.00
C LEU A 86 -16.10 3.54 -10.58
N THR A 87 -17.08 3.80 -9.73
CA THR A 87 -17.23 5.09 -9.03
C THR A 87 -16.69 4.98 -7.60
N GLU A 88 -16.63 6.11 -6.90
CA GLU A 88 -16.25 6.10 -5.49
C GLU A 88 -17.23 5.31 -4.61
N GLU A 89 -18.51 5.31 -4.99
CA GLU A 89 -19.59 4.58 -4.32
C GLU A 89 -19.48 3.06 -4.53
N ASP A 90 -18.92 2.61 -5.65
CA ASP A 90 -18.70 1.18 -5.93
C ASP A 90 -17.60 0.59 -5.04
N LEU A 91 -16.63 1.41 -4.63
CA LEU A 91 -15.52 1.05 -3.75
C LEU A 91 -15.38 2.04 -2.60
N PRO A 92 -16.30 2.05 -1.62
CA PRO A 92 -16.23 2.99 -0.50
C PRO A 92 -14.95 2.78 0.31
N LEU A 93 -14.25 3.86 0.63
CA LEU A 93 -13.08 3.80 1.52
C LEU A 93 -13.56 3.34 2.90
N ASN A 94 -13.06 2.20 3.36
CA ASN A 94 -13.34 1.74 4.72
C ASN A 94 -12.35 2.42 5.68
N PRO A 95 -12.79 3.35 6.55
CA PRO A 95 -11.89 4.06 7.45
C PRO A 95 -11.18 3.15 8.48
N ARG A 96 -11.56 1.87 8.57
CA ARG A 96 -10.92 0.88 9.45
C ARG A 96 -9.75 0.12 8.82
N HIS A 97 -9.49 0.32 7.52
CA HIS A 97 -8.32 -0.20 6.84
C HIS A 97 -7.70 0.93 6.01
N PRO A 98 -6.69 1.66 6.53
CA PRO A 98 -5.98 2.63 5.73
C PRO A 98 -5.35 1.92 4.54
N THR A 99 -5.85 2.25 3.35
CA THR A 99 -5.36 1.76 2.07
C THR A 99 -4.05 2.49 1.80
N GLY A 100 -2.92 1.80 2.06
CA GLY A 100 -1.61 1.92 1.39
C GLY A 100 -0.96 3.29 1.15
N THR A 101 -1.58 4.40 1.51
CA THR A 101 -1.04 5.74 1.42
C THR A 101 -0.21 5.95 2.65
N ARG A 102 1.07 6.29 2.46
CA ARG A 102 2.06 6.61 3.50
C ARG A 102 1.38 6.99 4.79
N VAL A 103 1.51 6.10 5.78
CA VAL A 103 1.16 6.33 7.17
C VAL A 103 1.67 7.73 7.51
N SER A 104 0.76 8.69 7.58
CA SER A 104 1.09 10.00 8.13
C SER A 104 1.65 9.72 9.52
N SER A 105 2.77 10.35 9.87
CA SER A 105 3.59 10.05 11.05
C SER A 105 2.89 10.32 12.41
N ASP A 106 1.57 10.23 12.45
CA ASP A 106 0.69 10.41 13.59
C ASP A 106 -0.17 9.15 13.89
N ASP A 107 0.00 8.06 13.13
CA ASP A 107 -0.42 6.73 13.60
C ASP A 107 0.54 6.31 14.71
N GLN A 108 0.27 6.86 15.89
CA GLN A 108 0.91 6.54 17.15
C GLN A 108 0.87 5.02 17.29
N ILE A 109 2.04 4.37 17.17
CA ILE A 109 2.19 2.94 17.42
C ILE A 109 1.61 2.70 18.82
N LEU A 110 0.43 2.10 18.88
CA LEU A 110 -0.27 1.91 20.14
C LEU A 110 0.54 0.95 20.99
N THR A 111 0.85 1.37 22.21
CA THR A 111 1.36 0.45 23.21
C THR A 111 0.29 -0.62 23.51
N PRO A 112 0.68 -1.82 23.91
CA PRO A 112 -0.26 -2.87 24.33
C PRO A 112 -1.32 -2.39 25.33
N GLU A 113 -0.97 -1.50 26.24
CA GLU A 113 -1.85 -0.92 27.26
C GLU A 113 -2.91 0.00 26.66
N GLU A 114 -2.49 0.83 25.70
CA GLU A 114 -3.37 1.73 24.96
C GLU A 114 -4.32 0.94 24.07
N ALA A 115 -3.83 -0.11 23.42
CA ALA A 115 -4.64 -1.01 22.60
C ALA A 115 -5.80 -1.63 23.40
N VAL A 116 -5.50 -2.21 24.58
CA VAL A 116 -6.53 -2.85 25.40
C VAL A 116 -7.50 -1.83 26.00
N THR A 117 -7.01 -0.64 26.34
CA THR A 117 -7.87 0.46 26.81
C THR A 117 -8.85 0.89 25.72
N ARG A 118 -8.39 0.99 24.47
CA ARG A 118 -9.22 1.38 23.32
C ARG A 118 -10.25 0.32 22.93
N VAL A 119 -9.94 -0.96 23.15
CA VAL A 119 -10.88 -2.08 22.98
C VAL A 119 -12.01 -2.05 24.03
N GLY A 120 -11.85 -1.29 25.12
CA GLY A 120 -12.92 -1.06 26.10
C GLY A 120 -13.03 -2.16 27.17
N VAL A 121 -11.94 -2.88 27.45
CA VAL A 121 -11.91 -3.89 28.52
C VAL A 121 -12.08 -3.21 29.88
N LYS A 122 -13.27 -3.34 30.49
CA LYS A 122 -13.63 -2.63 31.72
C LYS A 122 -12.98 -3.20 32.99
N ASP A 123 -12.77 -4.52 33.02
CA ASP A 123 -12.15 -5.19 34.16
C ASP A 123 -10.63 -4.95 34.16
N ALA A 124 -10.10 -4.43 35.27
CA ALA A 124 -8.70 -4.08 35.41
C ALA A 124 -7.77 -5.30 35.31
N ARG A 125 -8.17 -6.45 35.87
CA ARG A 125 -7.39 -7.70 35.83
C ARG A 125 -7.36 -8.27 34.41
N VAL A 126 -8.49 -8.25 33.71
CA VAL A 126 -8.56 -8.68 32.30
C VAL A 126 -7.74 -7.75 31.41
N ARG A 127 -7.75 -6.44 31.71
CA ARG A 127 -6.97 -5.44 30.97
C ARG A 127 -5.47 -5.67 31.10
N GLU A 128 -4.99 -5.89 32.32
CA GLU A 128 -3.58 -6.20 32.58
C GLU A 128 -3.13 -7.50 31.92
N MET A 129 -3.96 -8.55 31.99
CA MET A 129 -3.69 -9.83 31.37
C MET A 129 -3.61 -9.72 29.85
N ALA A 130 -4.54 -9.01 29.21
CA ALA A 130 -4.53 -8.79 27.77
C ALA A 130 -3.31 -7.96 27.34
N ALA A 131 -2.97 -6.90 28.08
CA ALA A 131 -1.79 -6.08 27.79
C ALA A 131 -0.49 -6.88 27.96
N TRP A 132 -0.42 -7.79 28.94
CA TRP A 132 0.71 -8.70 29.10
C TRP A 132 0.83 -9.69 27.92
N MET A 133 -0.28 -10.29 27.46
CA MET A 133 -0.26 -11.20 26.31
C MET A 133 0.21 -10.49 25.03
N LEU A 134 -0.28 -9.27 24.79
CA LEU A 134 0.15 -8.46 23.65
C LEU A 134 1.63 -8.09 23.75
N ARG A 135 2.13 -7.66 24.92
CA ARG A 135 3.56 -7.42 25.16
C ARG A 135 4.40 -8.66 24.86
N LYS A 136 3.98 -9.83 25.35
CA LYS A 136 4.67 -11.09 25.12
C LYS A 136 4.75 -11.43 23.63
N GLN A 137 3.65 -11.29 22.90
CA GLN A 137 3.60 -11.60 21.46
C GLN A 137 4.45 -10.64 20.63
N LEU A 138 4.58 -9.38 21.07
CA LEU A 138 5.33 -8.35 20.36
C LEU A 138 6.83 -8.36 20.68
N ASN A 139 7.24 -8.98 21.80
CA ASN A 139 8.60 -8.87 22.34
C ASN A 139 9.32 -10.23 22.41
N GLU A 140 9.12 -11.11 21.41
CA GLU A 140 9.82 -12.40 21.31
C GLU A 140 11.34 -12.22 21.06
N GLU A 141 12.08 -11.83 22.10
CA GLU A 141 13.43 -12.32 22.40
C GLU A 141 13.65 -12.39 23.93
N SER A 142 13.93 -13.63 24.37
CA SER A 142 14.71 -14.07 25.53
C SER A 142 14.25 -13.75 26.97
N VAL A 143 13.95 -14.85 27.66
CA VAL A 143 13.96 -15.04 29.13
C VAL A 143 15.25 -14.44 29.74
N PRO A 144 15.18 -13.60 30.79
CA PRO A 144 16.34 -13.37 31.63
C PRO A 144 16.60 -14.66 32.43
N GLY A 145 17.68 -15.35 32.08
CA GLY A 145 18.21 -16.46 32.88
C GLY A 145 18.49 -15.98 34.31
N GLY A 146 17.67 -16.44 35.25
CA GLY A 146 17.93 -16.32 36.68
C GLY A 146 19.02 -17.28 37.11
N GLN A 147 20.26 -16.81 37.02
CA GLN A 147 21.35 -16.93 37.99
C GLN A 147 21.39 -18.18 38.90
N GLY A 148 22.44 -18.97 38.75
CA GLY A 148 22.80 -20.02 39.71
C GLY A 148 24.07 -20.79 39.35
N ASP A 149 25.21 -20.11 39.21
CA ASP A 149 26.47 -20.60 39.80
C ASP A 149 27.57 -19.56 39.62
N LEU A 150 28.31 -19.34 40.71
CA LEU A 150 29.68 -18.80 40.85
C LEU A 150 29.82 -17.99 42.16
N LEU A 151 29.75 -18.70 43.28
CA LEU A 151 30.52 -18.50 44.52
C LEU A 151 30.77 -19.95 45.02
N GLY A 152 31.94 -20.58 45.00
CA GLY A 152 33.26 -20.15 45.51
C GLY A 152 33.65 -21.10 46.68
N GLY A 153 34.79 -21.79 46.57
CA GLY A 153 35.45 -22.59 47.64
C GLY A 153 35.49 -24.09 47.32
N ASP A 154 36.60 -24.70 46.90
CA ASP A 154 37.91 -24.90 47.53
C ASP A 154 37.91 -25.72 48.85
N ALA A 155 38.81 -26.72 48.85
CA ALA A 155 39.48 -27.42 49.94
C ALA A 155 38.82 -28.58 50.74
N GLY A 156 39.56 -29.70 50.77
CA GLY A 156 39.61 -30.74 51.83
C GLY A 156 38.73 -31.95 51.55
N GLY A 157 39.23 -33.20 51.50
CA GLY A 157 40.17 -33.82 52.42
C GLY A 157 39.39 -34.77 53.33
#